data_AF-W7W7G9-F1
#
_entry.id   AF-W7W7G9-F1
#
_cell.length_a   1.000
_cell.length_b   1.000
_cell.length_c   1.000
_cell.angle_alpha   90.00
_cell.angle_beta   90.00
_cell.angle_gamma   90.00
#
_symmetry.space_group_name_H-M   'P 1'
#
loop_
_entity.id
_entity.type
_entity.pdbx_description
1 polymer ?
#
loop_
_entity_poly.entity_id
_entity_poly.type
_entity_poly.pdbx_seq_one_letter_code
_entity_poly.pdbx_strand_id
1 'polypeptide(L)'
;MHSPAEYAAYLSRSGHPSSFPLFSHIGQFWQSYASVSREIEKYPFNGGYHLMVMVIGVSTTVEYGLKGLYERTIGRLAEALRSDESVPEEQFAARYAQAYVDFIRVEPWYQFDFWQQLRALWSAAPTGGPNLVRRWERRFALTSELLVKEGYARLIKLGTQSLYDAPKPVTAVLLSAAPQADPQHPDYQPLAAAEAGAPVLATVPRYEAFTAYSTWLADQGIDFRQIAGNDGEVVVSVLVPANWSAASVRTLFEQPVLTQPGRKRVVFAVPVARLAAELRRAQASAGQVVVEHVYDF
;
A
#
# COMPACT_ATOMS: atom_id res chain seq x y z
N MET A 1 0.48 2.68 -2.12
CA MET A 1 0.31 1.27 -1.73
C MET A 1 -1.12 0.77 -1.94
N HIS A 2 -2.14 1.47 -1.44
CA HIS A 2 -3.54 0.99 -1.45
C HIS A 2 -4.11 0.64 -2.84
N SER A 3 -3.94 1.51 -3.84
CA SER A 3 -4.48 1.26 -5.19
C SER A 3 -3.81 0.06 -5.90
N PRO A 4 -2.46 -0.06 -5.93
CA PRO A 4 -1.81 -1.28 -6.40
C PRO A 4 -2.27 -2.56 -5.69
N ALA A 5 -2.44 -2.52 -4.36
CA ALA A 5 -2.92 -3.66 -3.58
C ALA A 5 -4.35 -4.07 -3.98
N GLU A 6 -5.22 -3.09 -4.19
CA GLU A 6 -6.57 -3.33 -4.67
C GLU A 6 -6.60 -3.93 -6.09
N TYR A 7 -5.72 -3.47 -6.98
CA TYR A 7 -5.55 -4.03 -8.32
C TYR A 7 -5.08 -5.49 -8.28
N ALA A 8 -4.05 -5.79 -7.49
CA ALA A 8 -3.54 -7.15 -7.32
C ALA A 8 -4.61 -8.11 -6.77
N ALA A 9 -5.33 -7.68 -5.73
CA ALA A 9 -6.42 -8.45 -5.13
C ALA A 9 -7.61 -8.66 -6.09
N TYR A 10 -7.88 -7.68 -6.96
CA TYR A 10 -8.93 -7.80 -7.97
C TYR A 10 -8.55 -8.80 -9.07
N LEU A 11 -7.32 -8.74 -9.58
CA LEU A 11 -6.82 -9.69 -10.58
C LEU A 11 -6.72 -11.12 -10.05
N SER A 12 -6.32 -11.31 -8.79
CA SER A 12 -6.19 -12.65 -8.20
C SER A 12 -7.52 -13.40 -8.08
N ARG A 13 -8.64 -12.67 -8.06
CA ARG A 13 -10.01 -13.22 -8.09
C ARG A 13 -10.55 -13.35 -9.52
N SER A 14 -9.65 -13.40 -10.50
CA SER A 14 -9.99 -13.45 -11.93
C SER A 14 -10.79 -12.24 -12.43
N GLY A 15 -10.64 -11.09 -11.76
CA GLY A 15 -11.24 -9.84 -12.20
C GLY A 15 -10.66 -9.38 -13.53
N HIS A 16 -11.54 -8.97 -14.45
CA HIS A 16 -11.16 -8.48 -15.76
C HIS A 16 -10.48 -7.10 -15.68
N PRO A 17 -9.24 -6.92 -16.17
CA PRO A 17 -8.54 -5.63 -16.16
C PRO A 17 -9.37 -4.50 -16.80
N SER A 18 -10.16 -4.83 -17.83
CA SER A 18 -11.10 -3.94 -18.54
C SER A 18 -12.19 -3.31 -17.66
N SER A 19 -12.43 -3.91 -16.49
CA SER A 19 -13.50 -3.55 -15.55
C SER A 19 -12.95 -3.00 -14.23
N PHE A 20 -11.63 -2.99 -14.05
CA PHE A 20 -11.02 -2.34 -12.89
C PHE A 20 -11.17 -0.80 -12.98
N PRO A 21 -11.54 -0.10 -11.90
CA PRO A 21 -11.92 1.31 -11.94
C PRO A 21 -10.71 2.27 -11.92
N LEU A 22 -9.80 2.15 -12.91
CA LEU A 22 -8.54 2.92 -13.00
C LEU A 22 -8.75 4.44 -12.88
N PHE A 23 -9.69 5.02 -13.60
CA PHE A 23 -9.96 6.47 -13.55
C PHE A 23 -10.49 6.93 -12.18
N SER A 24 -11.28 6.10 -11.51
CA SER A 24 -11.77 6.41 -10.17
C SER A 24 -10.64 6.41 -9.15
N HIS A 25 -9.64 5.53 -9.30
CA HIS A 25 -8.43 5.56 -8.47
C HIS A 25 -7.60 6.84 -8.67
N ILE A 26 -7.55 7.41 -9.88
CA ILE A 26 -6.95 8.74 -10.11
C ILE A 26 -7.68 9.79 -9.26
N GLY A 27 -9.01 9.81 -9.30
CA GLY A 27 -9.82 10.72 -8.51
C GLY A 27 -9.58 10.55 -7.00
N GLN A 28 -9.53 9.31 -6.52
CA GLN A 28 -9.26 9.02 -5.10
C GLN A 28 -7.88 9.51 -4.66
N PHE A 29 -6.85 9.37 -5.50
CA PHE A 29 -5.53 9.91 -5.18
C PHE A 29 -5.59 11.43 -4.93
N TRP A 30 -6.17 12.19 -5.87
CA TRP A 30 -6.23 13.65 -5.77
C TRP A 30 -7.17 14.13 -4.66
N GLN A 31 -8.23 13.39 -4.37
CA GLN A 31 -9.10 13.65 -3.22
C GLN A 31 -8.35 13.49 -1.89
N SER A 32 -7.61 12.40 -1.72
CA SER A 32 -6.80 12.16 -0.52
C SER A 32 -5.70 13.19 -0.38
N TYR A 33 -5.02 13.51 -1.49
CA TYR A 33 -4.01 14.56 -1.53
C TYR A 33 -4.58 15.90 -1.06
N ALA A 34 -5.68 16.37 -1.64
CA ALA A 34 -6.31 17.63 -1.25
C ALA A 34 -6.77 17.62 0.22
N SER A 35 -7.25 16.48 0.73
CA SER A 35 -7.67 16.35 2.12
C SER A 35 -6.49 16.43 3.08
N VAL A 36 -5.42 15.68 2.81
CA VAL A 36 -4.20 15.70 3.62
C VAL A 36 -3.50 17.05 3.53
N SER A 37 -3.46 17.70 2.35
CA SER A 37 -2.88 19.03 2.20
C SER A 37 -3.57 20.05 3.11
N ARG A 38 -4.91 20.08 3.15
CA ARG A 38 -5.66 20.96 4.06
C ARG A 38 -5.35 20.68 5.54
N GLU A 39 -5.23 19.40 5.91
CA GLU A 39 -4.93 19.00 7.29
C GLU A 39 -3.54 19.46 7.76
N ILE A 40 -2.58 19.56 6.84
CA ILE A 40 -1.19 19.92 7.17
C ILE A 40 -0.87 21.40 6.93
N GLU A 41 -1.79 22.21 6.44
CA GLU A 41 -1.59 23.66 6.18
C GLU A 41 -1.10 24.43 7.41
N LYS A 42 -1.44 23.96 8.61
CA LYS A 42 -0.99 24.54 9.89
C LYS A 42 0.49 24.32 10.21
N TYR A 43 1.19 23.47 9.46
CA TYR A 43 2.61 23.16 9.66
C TYR A 43 3.48 23.85 8.59
N PRO A 44 4.80 24.05 8.86
CA PRO A 44 5.72 24.55 7.86
C PRO A 44 5.69 23.71 6.58
N PHE A 45 5.67 24.40 5.43
CA PHE A 45 5.62 23.73 4.14
C PHE A 45 6.88 22.89 3.89
N ASN A 46 6.69 21.59 3.66
CA ASN A 46 7.76 20.68 3.25
C ASN A 46 7.73 20.49 1.73
N GLY A 47 8.51 21.30 1.02
CA GLY A 47 8.57 21.27 -0.45
C GLY A 47 9.09 19.96 -1.02
N GLY A 48 9.99 19.26 -0.33
CA GLY A 48 10.52 17.96 -0.75
C GLY A 48 9.45 16.87 -0.78
N TYR A 49 8.72 16.71 0.33
CA TYR A 49 7.60 15.77 0.38
C TYR A 49 6.44 16.16 -0.54
N HIS A 50 6.15 17.45 -0.66
CA HIS A 50 5.13 17.91 -1.60
C HIS A 50 5.48 17.54 -3.04
N LEU A 51 6.71 17.81 -3.49
CA LEU A 51 7.18 17.45 -4.82
C LEU A 51 7.15 15.93 -5.03
N MET A 52 7.61 15.15 -4.06
CA MET A 52 7.59 13.69 -4.12
C MET A 52 6.16 13.16 -4.34
N VAL A 53 5.19 13.62 -3.55
CA VAL A 53 3.80 13.19 -3.69
C VAL A 53 3.19 13.66 -5.01
N MET A 54 3.53 14.87 -5.48
CA MET A 54 3.09 15.37 -6.79
C MET A 54 3.63 14.52 -7.95
N VAL A 55 4.90 14.13 -7.92
CA VAL A 55 5.50 13.24 -8.93
C VAL A 55 4.79 11.88 -8.93
N ILE A 56 4.52 11.31 -7.75
CA ILE A 56 3.74 10.06 -7.62
C ILE A 56 2.34 10.23 -8.21
N GLY A 57 1.65 11.33 -7.88
CA GLY A 57 0.29 11.61 -8.34
C GLY A 57 0.17 11.78 -9.85
N VAL A 58 1.07 12.56 -10.44
CA VAL A 58 1.13 12.76 -11.89
C VAL A 58 1.48 11.46 -12.59
N SER A 59 2.47 10.72 -12.10
CA SER A 59 2.87 9.42 -12.67
C SER A 59 1.71 8.41 -12.62
N THR A 60 1.01 8.34 -11.49
CA THR A 60 -0.18 7.49 -11.33
C THR A 60 -1.29 7.91 -12.29
N THR A 61 -1.51 9.22 -12.45
CA THR A 61 -2.52 9.77 -13.37
C THR A 61 -2.22 9.37 -14.81
N VAL A 62 -0.97 9.48 -15.25
CA VAL A 62 -0.55 9.08 -16.60
C VAL A 62 -0.65 7.57 -16.78
N GLU A 63 -0.10 6.78 -15.85
CA GLU A 63 -0.15 5.31 -15.90
C GLU A 63 -1.60 4.81 -15.99
N TYR A 64 -2.45 5.24 -15.06
CA TYR A 64 -3.84 4.77 -15.00
C TYR A 64 -4.70 5.37 -16.11
N GLY A 65 -4.37 6.57 -16.60
CA GLY A 65 -5.02 7.16 -17.76
C GLY A 65 -4.76 6.34 -19.02
N LEU A 66 -3.49 6.07 -19.33
CA LEU A 66 -3.11 5.27 -20.50
C LEU A 66 -3.62 3.83 -20.40
N LYS A 67 -3.41 3.19 -19.25
CA LYS A 67 -3.91 1.84 -18.98
C LYS A 67 -5.43 1.81 -19.06
N GLY A 68 -6.13 2.77 -18.47
CA GLY A 68 -7.58 2.85 -18.48
C GLY A 68 -8.17 3.03 -19.88
N LEU A 69 -7.55 3.87 -20.72
CA LEU A 69 -7.94 4.02 -22.12
C LEU A 69 -7.71 2.73 -22.91
N TYR A 70 -6.55 2.10 -22.74
CA TYR A 70 -6.21 0.85 -23.41
C TYR A 70 -7.17 -0.28 -23.02
N GLU A 71 -7.41 -0.46 -21.72
CA GLU A 71 -8.26 -1.52 -21.17
C GLU A 71 -9.74 -1.35 -21.54
N ARG A 72 -10.23 -0.11 -21.68
CA ARG A 72 -11.61 0.15 -22.15
C ARG A 72 -11.79 0.04 -23.66
N THR A 73 -10.71 0.00 -24.42
CA THR A 73 -10.74 -0.10 -25.89
C THR A 73 -10.21 -1.46 -26.35
N ILE A 74 -8.91 -1.54 -26.63
CA ILE A 74 -8.24 -2.74 -27.16
C ILE A 74 -8.39 -3.91 -26.18
N GLY A 75 -8.17 -3.66 -24.88
CA GLY A 75 -8.27 -4.70 -23.85
C GLY A 75 -9.67 -5.30 -23.77
N ARG A 76 -10.71 -4.46 -23.75
CA ARG A 76 -12.11 -4.89 -23.72
C ARG A 76 -12.52 -5.65 -24.98
N LEU A 77 -12.07 -5.21 -26.16
CA LEU A 77 -12.35 -5.92 -27.41
C LEU A 77 -11.66 -7.29 -27.46
N ALA A 78 -10.38 -7.36 -27.07
CA ALA A 78 -9.66 -8.63 -27.04
C ALA A 78 -10.21 -9.60 -25.98
N GLU A 79 -10.69 -9.07 -24.86
CA GLU A 79 -11.38 -9.83 -23.83
C GLU A 79 -12.73 -10.40 -24.31
N ALA A 80 -13.51 -9.63 -25.06
CA ALA A 80 -14.78 -10.10 -25.64
C ALA A 80 -14.59 -11.23 -26.68
N LEU A 81 -13.37 -11.43 -27.19
CA LEU A 81 -13.02 -12.47 -28.15
C LEU A 81 -12.49 -13.76 -27.50
N ARG A 82 -12.29 -13.81 -26.18
CA ARG A 82 -11.82 -15.03 -25.51
C ARG A 82 -12.98 -15.92 -25.04
N SER A 83 -12.73 -17.23 -24.96
CA SER A 83 -13.57 -18.14 -24.16
C SER A 83 -13.43 -17.85 -22.66
N ASP A 84 -14.33 -18.40 -21.83
CA ASP A 84 -14.38 -18.13 -20.38
C ASP A 84 -13.13 -18.53 -19.58
N GLU A 85 -12.15 -19.20 -20.19
CA GLU A 85 -10.87 -19.55 -19.56
C GLU A 85 -9.87 -18.39 -19.51
N SER A 86 -9.33 -18.10 -18.32
CA SER A 86 -8.25 -17.13 -18.15
C SER A 86 -6.97 -17.63 -18.82
N VAL A 87 -6.26 -16.72 -19.48
CA VAL A 87 -5.03 -17.05 -20.22
C VAL A 87 -3.79 -16.99 -19.32
N PRO A 88 -2.70 -17.73 -19.63
CA PRO A 88 -1.47 -17.73 -18.82
C PRO A 88 -0.90 -16.32 -18.55
N GLU A 89 -1.02 -15.41 -19.52
CA GLU A 89 -0.57 -14.02 -19.39
C GLU A 89 -1.36 -13.23 -18.34
N GLU A 90 -2.66 -13.52 -18.13
CA GLU A 90 -3.47 -12.88 -17.08
C GLU A 90 -3.09 -13.43 -15.69
N GLN A 91 -2.82 -14.73 -15.59
CA GLN A 91 -2.30 -15.33 -14.35
C GLN A 91 -0.92 -14.78 -14.00
N PHE A 92 -0.06 -14.56 -15.00
CA PHE A 92 1.19 -13.84 -14.82
C PHE A 92 0.93 -12.42 -14.30
N ALA A 93 0.00 -11.67 -14.91
CA ALA A 93 -0.31 -10.31 -14.49
C ALA A 93 -0.77 -10.24 -13.03
N ALA A 94 -1.59 -11.19 -12.56
CA ALA A 94 -2.02 -11.28 -11.17
C ALA A 94 -0.83 -11.54 -10.22
N ARG A 95 0.06 -12.49 -10.56
CA ARG A 95 1.27 -12.78 -9.75
C ARG A 95 2.24 -11.60 -9.72
N TYR A 96 2.51 -10.98 -10.88
CA TYR A 96 3.35 -9.80 -10.98
C TYR A 96 2.78 -8.64 -10.16
N ALA A 97 1.47 -8.38 -10.25
CA ALA A 97 0.82 -7.32 -9.49
C ALA A 97 0.96 -7.55 -7.96
N GLN A 98 0.79 -8.79 -7.50
CA GLN A 98 0.99 -9.13 -6.08
C GLN A 98 2.45 -8.97 -5.66
N ALA A 99 3.40 -9.52 -6.43
CA ALA A 99 4.83 -9.39 -6.13
C ALA A 99 5.28 -7.92 -6.08
N TYR A 100 4.74 -7.08 -6.96
CA TYR A 100 4.98 -5.64 -6.93
C TYR A 100 4.42 -5.00 -5.65
N VAL A 101 3.22 -5.39 -5.22
CA VAL A 101 2.62 -4.92 -3.97
C VAL A 101 3.47 -5.31 -2.77
N ASP A 102 3.86 -6.58 -2.67
CA ASP A 102 4.67 -7.09 -1.55
C ASP A 102 6.01 -6.34 -1.46
N PHE A 103 6.59 -5.99 -2.61
CA PHE A 103 7.83 -5.22 -2.67
C PHE A 103 7.65 -3.77 -2.21
N ILE A 104 6.68 -3.03 -2.76
CA ILE A 104 6.52 -1.58 -2.48
C ILE A 104 6.04 -1.27 -1.06
N ARG A 105 5.69 -2.30 -0.29
CA ARG A 105 5.35 -2.17 1.14
C ARG A 105 6.57 -2.07 2.04
N VAL A 106 7.74 -2.41 1.50
CA VAL A 106 9.03 -2.39 2.22
C VAL A 106 10.03 -1.50 1.50
N GLU A 107 10.12 -1.62 0.17
CA GLU A 107 11.18 -1.03 -0.63
C GLU A 107 10.66 0.04 -1.61
N PRO A 108 11.47 1.05 -1.96
CA PRO A 108 11.11 2.02 -2.99
C PRO A 108 10.87 1.35 -4.35
N TRP A 109 9.75 1.67 -5.00
CA TRP A 109 9.30 0.98 -6.22
C TRP A 109 10.31 0.91 -7.37
N TYR A 110 11.20 1.92 -7.51
CA TYR A 110 12.19 1.97 -8.57
C TYR A 110 13.28 0.89 -8.40
N GLN A 111 13.35 0.25 -7.23
CA GLN A 111 14.25 -0.86 -6.98
C GLN A 111 13.70 -2.20 -7.48
N PHE A 112 12.40 -2.31 -7.77
CA PHE A 112 11.77 -3.54 -8.24
C PHE A 112 12.37 -3.99 -9.58
N ASP A 113 12.63 -5.30 -9.73
CA ASP A 113 13.28 -5.86 -10.92
C ASP A 113 12.24 -6.12 -12.04
N PHE A 114 11.85 -5.04 -12.72
CA PHE A 114 10.92 -5.10 -13.85
C PHE A 114 11.49 -5.92 -15.02
N TRP A 115 12.82 -5.92 -15.19
CA TRP A 115 13.49 -6.69 -16.24
C TRP A 115 13.40 -8.20 -16.02
N GLN A 116 13.54 -8.67 -14.77
CA GLN A 116 13.32 -10.07 -14.42
C GLN A 116 11.87 -10.48 -14.68
N GLN A 117 10.90 -9.63 -14.33
CA GLN A 117 9.49 -9.89 -14.63
C GLN A 117 9.24 -9.97 -16.14
N LEU A 118 9.89 -9.11 -16.94
CA LEU A 118 9.79 -9.17 -18.39
C LEU A 118 10.34 -10.50 -18.93
N ARG A 119 11.52 -10.94 -18.48
CA ARG A 119 12.08 -12.25 -18.84
C ARG A 119 11.12 -13.39 -18.45
N ALA A 120 10.54 -13.32 -17.27
CA ALA A 120 9.58 -14.31 -16.78
C ALA A 120 8.30 -14.36 -17.62
N LEU A 121 7.76 -13.22 -18.07
CA LEU A 121 6.61 -13.18 -18.98
C LEU A 121 6.88 -13.98 -20.26
N TRP A 122 8.06 -13.78 -20.85
CA TRP A 122 8.43 -14.40 -22.12
C TRP A 122 8.88 -15.86 -21.98
N SER A 123 9.32 -16.30 -20.80
CA SER A 123 9.72 -17.70 -20.56
C SER A 123 8.59 -18.58 -20.01
N ALA A 124 7.68 -18.04 -19.21
CA ALA A 124 6.68 -18.83 -18.48
C ALA A 124 5.38 -19.08 -19.27
N ALA A 125 5.05 -18.23 -20.24
CA ALA A 125 3.81 -18.35 -21.01
C ALA A 125 4.07 -18.92 -22.41
N PRO A 126 3.47 -20.08 -22.77
CA PRO A 126 3.56 -20.61 -24.14
C PRO A 126 3.17 -19.53 -25.16
N THR A 127 3.72 -19.56 -26.37
CA THR A 127 3.38 -18.56 -27.42
C THR A 127 2.15 -18.96 -28.25
N GLY A 128 1.70 -20.21 -28.13
CA GLY A 128 0.53 -20.76 -28.82
C GLY A 128 -0.48 -21.42 -27.86
N GLY A 129 -1.68 -21.74 -28.37
CA GLY A 129 -2.80 -22.33 -27.64
C GLY A 129 -4.12 -21.56 -27.84
N PRO A 130 -5.18 -21.82 -27.06
CA PRO A 130 -6.46 -21.12 -27.20
C PRO A 130 -6.32 -19.61 -26.89
N ASN A 131 -7.32 -18.83 -27.32
CA ASN A 131 -7.43 -17.40 -27.04
C ASN A 131 -6.23 -16.55 -27.53
N LEU A 132 -5.66 -16.88 -28.70
CA LEU A 132 -4.45 -16.24 -29.24
C LEU A 132 -4.52 -14.70 -29.28
N VAL A 133 -5.66 -14.15 -29.69
CA VAL A 133 -5.85 -12.68 -29.73
C VAL A 133 -5.63 -12.07 -28.35
N ARG A 134 -6.30 -12.61 -27.32
CA ARG A 134 -6.16 -12.14 -25.93
C ARG A 134 -4.73 -12.31 -25.41
N ARG A 135 -4.08 -13.42 -25.74
CA ARG A 135 -2.73 -13.73 -25.26
C ARG A 135 -1.68 -12.76 -25.79
N TRP A 136 -1.69 -12.55 -27.10
CA TRP A 136 -0.78 -11.58 -27.73
C TRP A 136 -1.07 -10.15 -27.28
N GLU A 137 -2.34 -9.82 -27.12
CA GLU A 137 -2.76 -8.52 -26.59
C GLU A 137 -2.23 -8.30 -25.16
N ARG A 138 -2.43 -9.24 -24.23
CA ARG A 138 -1.88 -9.18 -22.88
C ARG A 138 -0.36 -9.12 -22.87
N ARG A 139 0.29 -9.93 -23.73
CA ARG A 139 1.74 -9.95 -23.83
C ARG A 139 2.31 -8.61 -24.30
N PHE A 140 1.66 -7.97 -25.27
CA PHE A 140 1.99 -6.62 -25.73
C PHE A 140 1.84 -5.62 -24.57
N ALA A 141 0.66 -5.57 -23.94
CA ALA A 141 0.38 -4.62 -22.86
C ALA A 141 1.36 -4.75 -21.68
N LEU A 142 1.61 -5.97 -21.22
CA LEU A 142 2.53 -6.26 -20.12
C LEU A 142 3.99 -5.96 -20.50
N THR A 143 4.40 -6.28 -21.72
CA THR A 143 5.75 -5.95 -22.21
C THR A 143 5.96 -4.44 -22.23
N SER A 144 4.99 -3.69 -22.76
CA SER A 144 5.05 -2.22 -22.77
C SER A 144 5.09 -1.64 -21.36
N GLU A 145 4.25 -2.13 -20.44
CA GLU A 145 4.26 -1.68 -19.03
C GLU A 145 5.63 -1.92 -18.37
N LEU A 146 6.16 -3.14 -18.47
CA LEU A 146 7.42 -3.52 -17.82
C LEU A 146 8.63 -2.76 -18.39
N LEU A 147 8.67 -2.55 -19.71
CA LEU A 147 9.75 -1.77 -20.35
C LEU A 147 9.73 -0.30 -19.94
N VAL A 148 8.54 0.32 -19.90
CA VAL A 148 8.39 1.72 -19.45
C VAL A 148 8.78 1.85 -17.98
N LYS A 149 8.33 0.93 -17.12
CA LYS A 149 8.67 0.92 -15.69
C LYS A 149 10.17 0.70 -15.46
N GLU A 150 10.80 -0.22 -16.19
CA GLU A 150 12.25 -0.44 -16.12
C GLU A 150 13.03 0.82 -16.54
N GLY A 151 12.65 1.42 -17.68
CA GLY A 151 13.28 2.66 -18.16
C GLY A 151 13.16 3.78 -17.15
N TYR A 152 11.96 3.99 -16.59
CA TYR A 152 11.72 5.04 -15.60
C TYR A 152 12.46 4.78 -14.29
N ALA A 153 12.43 3.54 -13.79
CA ALA A 153 13.17 3.11 -12.61
C ALA A 153 14.68 3.37 -12.75
N ARG A 154 15.27 3.09 -13.92
CA ARG A 154 16.68 3.41 -14.21
C ARG A 154 16.96 4.90 -14.20
N LEU A 155 16.09 5.70 -14.82
CA LEU A 155 16.24 7.16 -14.83
C LEU A 155 16.23 7.74 -13.41
N ILE A 156 15.34 7.25 -12.54
CA ILE A 156 15.33 7.62 -11.12
C ILE A 156 16.62 7.18 -10.45
N LYS A 157 17.01 5.91 -10.56
CA LYS A 157 18.25 5.39 -9.97
C LYS A 157 19.49 6.22 -10.35
N LEU A 158 19.56 6.69 -11.60
CA LEU A 158 20.64 7.56 -12.08
C LEU A 158 20.54 9.01 -11.56
N GLY A 159 19.32 9.54 -11.42
CA GLY A 159 19.07 10.93 -11.07
C GLY A 159 18.94 11.23 -9.57
N THR A 160 18.66 10.22 -8.72
CA THR A 160 18.24 10.44 -7.33
C THR A 160 19.15 9.85 -6.27
N GLN A 161 20.32 9.31 -6.63
CA GLN A 161 21.36 8.92 -5.66
C GLN A 161 21.79 10.07 -4.73
N SER A 162 21.44 11.32 -5.05
CA SER A 162 21.74 12.52 -4.28
C SER A 162 20.53 13.19 -3.60
N LEU A 163 19.29 12.71 -3.80
CA LEU A 163 18.07 13.42 -3.38
C LEU A 163 17.24 12.72 -2.30
N TYR A 164 17.42 11.41 -2.10
CA TYR A 164 16.70 10.66 -1.07
C TYR A 164 17.68 10.19 0.01
N ASP A 165 17.33 10.46 1.27
CA ASP A 165 17.98 9.80 2.39
C ASP A 165 17.76 8.29 2.30
N ALA A 166 18.73 7.52 2.79
CA ALA A 166 18.59 6.07 2.88
C ALA A 166 17.32 5.73 3.70
N PRO A 167 16.50 4.76 3.25
CA PRO A 167 15.37 4.29 4.04
C PRO A 167 15.84 3.90 5.44
N LYS A 168 15.20 4.45 6.47
CA LYS A 168 15.42 3.98 7.85
C LYS A 168 14.61 2.70 8.00
N PRO A 169 15.20 1.53 8.27
CA PRO A 169 14.43 0.28 8.32
C PRO A 169 13.62 0.13 9.61
N VAL A 170 13.97 0.88 10.66
CA VAL A 170 13.34 0.81 11.98
C VAL A 170 12.95 2.20 12.50
N THR A 171 11.96 2.23 13.38
CA THR A 171 11.55 3.42 14.13
C THR A 171 11.63 3.14 15.63
N ALA A 172 12.00 4.15 16.41
CA ALA A 172 12.07 4.06 17.86
C ALA A 172 10.68 4.27 18.47
N VAL A 173 10.31 3.45 19.44
CA VAL A 173 9.06 3.55 20.20
C VAL A 173 9.35 3.56 21.68
N LEU A 174 8.67 4.46 22.41
CA LEU A 174 8.63 4.43 23.87
C LEU A 174 7.33 3.76 24.29
N LEU A 175 7.44 2.60 24.92
CA LEU A 175 6.33 1.74 25.31
C LEU A 175 6.04 1.84 26.81
N SER A 176 4.81 1.53 27.23
CA SER A 176 4.43 1.50 28.64
C SER A 176 5.10 0.38 29.43
N ALA A 177 5.42 -0.75 28.78
CA ALA A 177 6.08 -1.92 29.33
C ALA A 177 6.76 -2.75 28.22
N ALA A 178 7.61 -3.70 28.59
CA ALA A 178 8.19 -4.67 27.68
C ALA A 178 7.13 -5.72 27.25
N PRO A 179 7.09 -6.12 25.97
CA PRO A 179 6.31 -7.27 25.53
C PRO A 179 6.92 -8.58 25.98
N GLN A 180 6.07 -9.60 26.08
CA GLN A 180 6.50 -10.98 26.08
C GLN A 180 7.14 -11.30 24.73
N ALA A 181 8.26 -12.02 24.77
CA ALA A 181 8.97 -12.44 23.57
C ALA A 181 8.07 -13.29 22.68
N ASP A 182 8.05 -12.99 21.39
CA ASP A 182 7.25 -13.67 20.40
C ASP A 182 8.13 -14.02 19.19
N PRO A 183 8.28 -15.31 18.84
CA PRO A 183 9.03 -15.72 17.66
C PRO A 183 8.51 -15.13 16.33
N GLN A 184 7.25 -14.69 16.27
CA GLN A 184 6.66 -14.06 15.08
C GLN A 184 7.05 -12.58 14.93
N HIS A 185 7.63 -11.97 15.97
CA HIS A 185 8.05 -10.57 15.99
C HIS A 185 9.54 -10.42 16.34
N PRO A 186 10.46 -11.07 15.57
CA PRO A 186 11.87 -11.18 15.93
C PRO A 186 12.65 -9.86 15.84
N ASP A 187 12.13 -8.85 15.12
CA ASP A 187 12.81 -7.58 14.89
C ASP A 187 12.48 -6.52 15.96
N TYR A 188 11.68 -6.88 16.97
CA TYR A 188 11.54 -6.06 18.18
C TYR A 188 12.87 -6.06 18.93
N GLN A 189 13.47 -4.89 19.13
CA GLN A 189 14.75 -4.76 19.81
C GLN A 189 14.68 -3.70 20.93
N PRO A 190 14.75 -4.09 22.22
CA PRO A 190 14.88 -3.12 23.30
C PRO A 190 16.24 -2.43 23.23
N LEU A 191 16.25 -1.10 23.32
CA LEU A 191 17.47 -0.28 23.27
C LEU A 191 18.10 -0.08 24.66
N ALA A 192 17.35 -0.36 25.73
CA ALA A 192 17.82 -0.32 27.10
C ALA A 192 17.22 -1.50 27.90
N ALA A 193 17.97 -1.98 28.89
CA ALA A 193 17.42 -2.91 29.87
C ALA A 193 16.29 -2.21 30.64
N ALA A 194 15.11 -2.84 30.66
CA ALA A 194 13.97 -2.33 31.38
C ALA A 194 13.71 -3.17 32.63
N GLU A 195 13.42 -2.50 33.74
CA GLU A 195 12.82 -3.16 34.90
C GLU A 195 11.39 -3.62 34.54
N ALA A 196 10.92 -4.69 35.16
CA ALA A 196 9.58 -5.20 34.92
C ALA A 196 8.52 -4.13 35.25
N GLY A 197 7.68 -3.78 34.26
CA GLY A 197 6.64 -2.75 34.39
C GLY A 197 7.13 -1.31 34.18
N ALA A 198 8.41 -1.09 33.91
CA ALA A 198 8.93 0.22 33.54
C ALA A 198 8.75 0.49 32.03
N PRO A 199 8.69 1.78 31.61
CA PRO A 199 8.65 2.14 30.21
C PRO A 199 9.89 1.64 29.47
N VAL A 200 9.71 1.24 28.21
CA VAL A 200 10.80 0.65 27.41
C VAL A 200 11.00 1.44 26.14
N LEU A 201 12.25 1.85 25.91
CA LEU A 201 12.67 2.36 24.60
C LEU A 201 13.11 1.16 23.76
N ALA A 202 12.47 0.98 22.60
CA ALA A 202 12.77 -0.11 21.68
C ALA A 202 12.73 0.39 20.23
N THR A 203 13.25 -0.40 19.31
CA THR A 203 13.00 -0.26 17.88
C THR A 203 12.08 -1.35 17.37
N VAL A 204 11.24 -0.98 16.41
CA VAL A 204 10.40 -1.88 15.62
C VAL A 204 10.56 -1.56 14.12
N PRO A 205 10.29 -2.52 13.22
CA PRO A 205 10.32 -2.27 11.78
C PRO A 205 9.37 -1.14 11.33
N ARG A 206 9.76 -0.41 10.28
CA ARG A 206 8.96 0.65 9.64
C ARG A 206 7.97 0.13 8.61
N TYR A 207 7.17 1.04 8.05
CA TYR A 207 6.26 0.81 6.93
C TYR A 207 5.16 -0.22 7.24
N GLU A 208 4.89 -1.18 6.36
CA GLU A 208 3.85 -2.18 6.62
C GLU A 208 4.09 -2.95 7.93
N ALA A 209 5.34 -3.32 8.20
CA ALA A 209 5.67 -4.09 9.39
C ALA A 209 5.35 -3.31 10.69
N PHE A 210 5.42 -1.97 10.67
CA PHE A 210 5.00 -1.16 11.80
C PHE A 210 3.54 -1.39 12.19
N THR A 211 2.67 -1.65 11.22
CA THR A 211 1.25 -1.97 11.46
C THR A 211 1.10 -3.29 12.21
N ALA A 212 1.83 -4.32 11.79
CA ALA A 212 1.82 -5.64 12.42
C ALA A 212 2.35 -5.57 13.85
N TYR A 213 3.54 -4.98 14.04
CA TYR A 213 4.16 -4.83 15.36
C TYR A 213 3.31 -3.95 16.29
N SER A 214 2.68 -2.89 15.77
CA SER A 214 1.79 -2.05 16.59
C SER A 214 0.56 -2.79 17.07
N THR A 215 -0.01 -3.64 16.21
CA THR A 215 -1.17 -4.47 16.54
C THR A 215 -0.81 -5.54 17.57
N TRP A 216 0.34 -6.19 17.41
CA TRP A 216 0.86 -7.16 18.36
C TRP A 216 1.15 -6.55 19.75
N LEU A 217 1.82 -5.39 19.80
CA LEU A 217 2.05 -4.67 21.06
C LEU A 217 0.73 -4.30 21.74
N ALA A 218 -0.24 -3.80 20.96
CA ALA A 218 -1.54 -3.44 21.49
C ALA A 218 -2.31 -4.63 22.06
N ASP A 219 -2.21 -5.81 21.42
CA ASP A 219 -2.82 -7.08 21.85
C ASP A 219 -2.27 -7.54 23.21
N GLN A 220 -0.99 -7.30 23.46
CA GLN A 220 -0.36 -7.53 24.77
C GLN A 220 -0.72 -6.48 25.84
N GLY A 221 -1.60 -5.53 25.53
CA GLY A 221 -1.98 -4.46 26.46
C GLY A 221 -0.93 -3.37 26.61
N ILE A 222 0.04 -3.27 25.70
CA ILE A 222 1.12 -2.28 25.75
C ILE A 222 0.65 -1.02 25.04
N ASP A 223 0.88 0.12 25.68
CA ASP A 223 0.51 1.42 25.16
C ASP A 223 1.75 2.18 24.66
N PHE A 224 1.56 2.96 23.59
CA PHE A 224 2.60 3.81 23.03
C PHE A 224 2.62 5.15 23.77
N ARG A 225 3.80 5.56 24.23
CA ARG A 225 4.04 6.90 24.77
C ARG A 225 4.60 7.83 23.72
N GLN A 226 5.54 7.33 22.91
CA GLN A 226 6.13 8.08 21.80
C GLN A 226 6.42 7.15 20.62
N ILE A 227 6.34 7.69 19.40
CA ILE A 227 6.75 7.03 18.16
C ILE A 227 7.66 8.00 17.40
N ALA A 228 8.89 7.58 17.11
CA ALA A 228 9.94 8.41 16.52
C ALA A 228 10.16 9.74 17.27
N GLY A 229 9.98 9.74 18.59
CA GLY A 229 10.07 10.93 19.45
C GLY A 229 8.83 11.84 19.45
N ASN A 230 7.77 11.49 18.72
CA ASN A 230 6.50 12.23 18.72
C ASN A 230 5.50 11.60 19.70
N ASP A 231 4.78 12.43 20.45
CA ASP A 231 3.66 12.07 21.34
C ASP A 231 2.30 12.65 20.88
N GLY A 232 2.30 13.33 19.72
CA GLY A 232 1.13 13.96 19.11
C GLY A 232 0.17 12.98 18.45
N GLU A 233 -0.30 13.31 17.25
CA GLU A 233 -1.22 12.46 16.50
C GLU A 233 -0.48 11.53 15.53
N VAL A 234 -0.90 10.27 15.49
CA VAL A 234 -0.53 9.28 14.48
C VAL A 234 -1.72 9.01 13.57
N VAL A 235 -1.45 8.77 12.29
CA VAL A 235 -2.50 8.49 11.30
C VAL A 235 -2.71 6.97 11.21
N VAL A 236 -3.97 6.57 11.10
CA VAL A 236 -4.37 5.17 10.92
C VAL A 236 -5.38 5.08 9.77
N SER A 237 -5.21 4.07 8.91
CA SER A 237 -6.18 3.67 7.90
C SER A 237 -6.84 2.37 8.31
N VAL A 238 -8.17 2.30 8.21
CA VAL A 238 -8.96 1.09 8.46
C VAL A 238 -9.91 0.80 7.31
N LEU A 239 -10.19 -0.48 7.06
CA LEU A 239 -11.26 -0.94 6.19
C LEU A 239 -12.47 -1.35 7.03
N VAL A 240 -13.62 -0.76 6.74
CA VAL A 240 -14.86 -0.88 7.53
C VAL A 240 -16.09 -1.03 6.63
N PRO A 241 -17.23 -1.52 7.15
CA PRO A 241 -18.52 -1.44 6.46
C PRO A 241 -18.89 0.00 6.10
N ALA A 242 -19.63 0.19 5.02
CA ALA A 242 -20.02 1.52 4.55
C ALA A 242 -20.83 2.32 5.58
N ASN A 243 -21.62 1.64 6.41
CA ASN A 243 -22.43 2.25 7.49
C ASN A 243 -21.66 2.45 8.81
N TRP A 244 -20.38 2.09 8.87
CA TRP A 244 -19.55 2.31 10.05
C TRP A 244 -19.29 3.81 10.29
N SER A 245 -19.24 4.22 11.56
CA SER A 245 -19.02 5.60 11.99
C SER A 245 -17.88 5.71 13.00
N ALA A 246 -17.05 6.72 12.82
CA ALA A 246 -15.82 6.96 13.56
C ALA A 246 -16.04 7.83 14.83
N ALA A 247 -17.09 7.55 15.61
CA ALA A 247 -17.60 8.48 16.64
C ALA A 247 -16.58 8.99 17.68
N SER A 248 -15.46 8.28 17.87
CA SER A 248 -14.43 8.58 18.88
C SER A 248 -13.08 9.06 18.32
N VAL A 249 -12.94 9.21 16.99
CA VAL A 249 -11.65 9.56 16.35
C VAL A 249 -11.80 10.71 15.36
N ARG A 250 -10.71 11.46 15.15
CA ARG A 250 -10.69 12.58 14.22
C ARG A 250 -10.49 12.07 12.79
N THR A 251 -11.60 11.87 12.08
CA THR A 251 -11.55 11.41 10.68
C THR A 251 -10.96 12.49 9.78
N LEU A 252 -9.94 12.13 9.01
CA LEU A 252 -9.31 13.01 8.01
C LEU A 252 -10.07 12.93 6.68
N PHE A 253 -10.36 11.71 6.22
CA PHE A 253 -11.18 11.47 5.04
C PHE A 253 -11.69 10.02 4.99
N GLU A 254 -12.71 9.81 4.16
CA GLU A 254 -13.27 8.49 3.86
C GLU A 254 -13.36 8.28 2.35
N GLN A 255 -13.15 7.04 1.91
CA GLN A 255 -13.25 6.66 0.49
C GLN A 255 -13.88 5.27 0.34
N PRO A 256 -14.75 5.03 -0.64
CA PRO A 256 -15.20 3.66 -0.93
C PRO A 256 -14.04 2.79 -1.40
N VAL A 257 -14.07 1.50 -1.08
CA VAL A 257 -13.17 0.51 -1.72
C VAL A 257 -13.83 0.11 -3.03
N LEU A 258 -13.29 0.59 -4.15
CA LEU A 258 -13.98 0.57 -5.44
C LEU A 258 -14.27 -0.85 -5.97
N THR A 259 -13.47 -1.83 -5.54
CA THR A 259 -13.62 -3.25 -5.88
C THR A 259 -14.32 -4.08 -4.81
N GLN A 260 -14.71 -3.48 -3.68
CA GLN A 260 -15.41 -4.16 -2.58
C GLN A 260 -16.67 -3.37 -2.20
N PRO A 261 -17.79 -3.57 -2.92
CA PRO A 261 -19.05 -2.91 -2.60
C PRO A 261 -19.44 -3.11 -1.13
N GLY A 262 -19.92 -2.03 -0.50
CA GLY A 262 -20.29 -2.05 0.92
C GLY A 262 -19.12 -1.90 1.90
N ARG A 263 -17.88 -1.78 1.42
CA ARG A 263 -16.71 -1.41 2.24
C ARG A 263 -16.24 0.00 1.93
N LYS A 264 -15.73 0.69 2.95
CA LYS A 264 -15.02 1.96 2.82
C LYS A 264 -13.72 1.92 3.60
N ARG A 265 -12.76 2.73 3.16
CA ARG A 265 -11.55 3.08 3.87
C ARG A 265 -11.80 4.36 4.66
N VAL A 266 -11.46 4.34 5.94
CA VAL A 266 -11.47 5.53 6.80
C VAL A 266 -10.06 5.80 7.24
N VAL A 267 -9.59 7.03 7.02
CA VAL A 267 -8.30 7.50 7.50
C VAL A 267 -8.56 8.53 8.59
N PHE A 268 -8.00 8.29 9.77
CA PHE A 268 -8.20 9.14 10.94
C PHE A 268 -6.87 9.39 11.67
N ALA A 269 -6.84 10.49 12.41
CA ALA A 269 -5.76 10.82 13.34
C ALA A 269 -6.17 10.45 14.77
N VAL A 270 -5.24 9.90 15.53
CA VAL A 270 -5.41 9.54 16.94
C VAL A 270 -4.17 9.95 17.73
N PRO A 271 -4.30 10.46 18.97
CA PRO A 271 -3.13 10.66 19.84
C PRO A 271 -2.33 9.36 20.00
N VAL A 272 -0.99 9.44 20.00
CA VAL A 272 -0.10 8.27 20.17
C VAL A 272 -0.49 7.47 21.42
N ALA A 273 -0.78 8.16 22.53
CA ALA A 273 -1.23 7.56 23.79
C ALA A 273 -2.54 6.77 23.70
N ARG A 274 -3.35 6.96 22.65
CA ARG A 274 -4.60 6.25 22.41
C ARG A 274 -4.51 5.20 21.30
N LEU A 275 -3.39 5.14 20.57
CA LEU A 275 -3.21 4.22 19.44
C LEU A 275 -3.53 2.77 19.82
N ALA A 276 -2.89 2.24 20.87
CA ALA A 276 -3.09 0.86 21.27
C ALA A 276 -4.55 0.56 21.66
N ALA A 277 -5.24 1.51 22.29
CA ALA A 277 -6.65 1.38 22.63
C ALA A 277 -7.57 1.35 21.39
N GLU A 278 -7.22 2.08 20.32
CA GLU A 278 -7.95 1.99 19.04
C GLU A 278 -7.68 0.65 18.33
N LEU A 279 -6.42 0.18 18.33
CA LEU A 279 -6.06 -1.11 17.72
C LEU A 279 -6.77 -2.29 18.41
N ARG A 280 -6.81 -2.31 19.74
CA ARG A 280 -7.59 -3.29 20.52
C ARG A 280 -9.08 -3.23 20.19
N ARG A 281 -9.65 -2.03 20.04
CA ARG A 281 -11.06 -1.87 19.63
C ARG A 281 -11.32 -2.41 18.23
N ALA A 282 -10.40 -2.21 17.29
CA ALA A 282 -10.50 -2.77 15.97
C ALA A 282 -10.46 -4.31 16.01
N GLN A 283 -9.55 -4.92 16.78
CA GLN A 283 -9.47 -6.37 16.96
C GLN A 283 -10.75 -6.95 17.58
N ALA A 284 -11.32 -6.28 18.59
CA ALA A 284 -12.56 -6.69 19.24
C ALA A 284 -13.82 -6.61 18.35
N SER A 285 -13.72 -6.00 17.16
CA SER A 285 -14.86 -5.78 16.25
C SER A 285 -15.29 -7.02 15.44
N ALA A 286 -14.74 -8.20 15.73
CA ALA A 286 -15.02 -9.45 15.02
C ALA A 286 -14.85 -9.34 13.49
N GLY A 287 -13.80 -8.62 13.04
CA GLY A 287 -13.47 -8.45 11.62
C GLY A 287 -14.28 -7.39 10.87
N GLN A 288 -15.14 -6.63 11.57
CA GLN A 288 -15.81 -5.48 10.97
C GLN A 288 -14.79 -4.37 10.67
N VAL A 289 -13.90 -4.07 11.61
CA VAL A 289 -12.82 -3.10 11.45
C VAL A 289 -11.51 -3.84 11.21
N VAL A 290 -10.95 -3.67 10.01
CA VAL A 290 -9.63 -4.21 9.65
C VAL A 290 -8.63 -3.06 9.66
N VAL A 291 -7.61 -3.14 10.51
CA VAL A 291 -6.50 -2.18 10.49
C VAL A 291 -5.72 -2.40 9.21
N GLU A 292 -5.75 -1.40 8.33
CA GLU A 292 -5.08 -1.48 7.04
C GLU A 292 -3.65 -0.95 7.13
N HIS A 293 -3.45 0.16 7.84
CA HIS A 293 -2.13 0.74 8.01
C HIS A 293 -2.06 1.67 9.23
N VAL A 294 -0.98 1.58 10.00
CA VAL A 294 -0.56 2.59 10.97
C VAL A 294 0.64 3.30 10.37
N TYR A 295 0.55 4.61 10.16
CA TYR A 295 1.60 5.39 9.52
C TYR A 295 2.65 5.79 10.54
N ASP A 296 3.89 5.31 10.38
CA ASP A 296 5.02 5.71 11.20
C ASP A 296 5.70 6.99 10.66
N PHE A 297 5.92 7.96 11.55
CA PHE A 297 6.42 9.32 11.26
C PHE A 297 7.62 9.40 10.30
#